data_AF-A0A9X4MTP4-F1
#
_entry.id   AF-A0A9X4MTP4-F1
#
_cell.length_a   1.000
_cell.length_b   1.000
_cell.length_c   1.000
_cell.angle_alpha   90.00
_cell.angle_beta   90.00
_cell.angle_gamma   90.00
#
_symmetry.space_group_name_H-M   'P 1'
#
loop_
_entity.id
_entity.type
_entity.pdbx_description
1 polymer ?
#
loop_
_entity_poly.entity_id
_entity_poly.type
_entity_poly.pdbx_seq_one_letter_code
_entity_poly.pdbx_strand_id
1 'polypeptide(L)'
;MRRIRQLVCCFIAIICVLSLPSLSLQAQDSFDVQVHIPLPDGIDASQVSTGLEAWYIAAEEPTSSEQLADTLYQKSRSELNQLYGEPLSSQDLTSEGQATFQGLTKGWYYVRQVGTPTSLEVVPFLMKVDGSVARIEAKVRRPSKEKGSKPFLKVSTSTAPLSGAEFAVLEEVNGELKEVIVDGITYHVTSGANGQFVVGPLPYGTYYLKEVKAPAGYILAQDTIPFEITSDSHVSEIVKIKNKPVTPPGIEIPYTGNAVVIAVLSLGIILFLLGYRLVTYTKR
;
A
#
# COMPACT_ATOMS: atom_id res chain seq x y z
N MET A 1 46.12 -53.03 13.48
CA MET A 1 45.16 -52.37 12.55
C MET A 1 44.13 -51.43 13.20
N ARG A 2 44.16 -51.17 14.52
CA ARG A 2 43.23 -50.22 15.18
C ARG A 2 43.78 -48.81 15.43
N ARG A 3 45.08 -48.56 15.26
CA ARG A 3 45.70 -47.22 15.48
C ARG A 3 45.85 -46.34 14.23
N ILE A 4 45.57 -46.86 13.03
CA ILE A 4 45.68 -46.09 11.77
C ILE A 4 44.34 -45.41 11.40
N ARG A 5 43.20 -45.91 11.89
CA ARG A 5 41.88 -45.29 11.63
C ARG A 5 41.61 -44.00 12.42
N GLN A 6 42.33 -43.75 13.52
CA GLN A 6 42.16 -42.52 14.31
C GLN A 6 42.96 -41.33 13.78
N LEU A 7 44.07 -41.55 13.05
CA LEU A 7 44.84 -40.45 12.45
C LEU A 7 44.22 -39.92 11.14
N VAL A 8 43.47 -40.75 10.40
CA VAL A 8 42.83 -40.32 9.13
C VAL A 8 41.60 -39.42 9.38
N CYS A 9 40.88 -39.60 10.50
CA CYS A 9 39.75 -38.72 10.84
C CYS A 9 40.17 -37.34 11.36
N CYS A 10 41.35 -37.20 12.00
CA CYS A 10 41.83 -35.89 12.45
C CYS A 10 42.42 -35.03 11.33
N PHE A 11 42.95 -35.63 10.25
CA PHE A 11 43.49 -34.85 9.12
C PHE A 11 42.39 -34.33 8.17
N ILE A 12 41.24 -35.02 8.09
CA ILE A 12 40.08 -34.55 7.30
C ILE A 12 39.26 -33.50 8.07
N ALA A 13 39.32 -33.49 9.40
CA ALA A 13 38.69 -32.45 10.22
C ALA A 13 39.46 -31.12 10.28
N ILE A 14 40.76 -31.11 9.96
CA ILE A 14 41.61 -29.90 9.99
C ILE A 14 41.67 -29.20 8.62
N ILE A 15 41.32 -29.87 7.52
CA ILE A 15 41.28 -29.25 6.17
C ILE A 15 39.91 -28.63 5.85
N CYS A 16 38.86 -28.93 6.61
CA CYS A 16 37.51 -28.37 6.41
C CYS A 16 37.23 -27.07 7.19
N VAL A 17 38.24 -26.44 7.81
CA VAL A 17 38.09 -25.18 8.57
C VAL A 17 38.69 -23.96 7.85
N LEU A 18 39.34 -24.15 6.68
CA LEU A 18 40.06 -23.07 5.99
C LEU A 18 39.46 -22.63 4.64
N SER A 19 38.22 -23.01 4.33
CA SER A 19 37.55 -22.56 3.09
C SER A 19 36.05 -22.34 3.22
N LEU A 20 35.58 -21.99 4.42
CA LEU A 20 34.36 -21.20 4.49
C LEU A 20 34.78 -19.77 4.16
N PRO A 21 34.37 -19.18 3.02
CA PRO A 21 34.42 -17.73 2.93
C PRO A 21 33.63 -17.26 4.14
N SER A 22 34.28 -16.56 5.06
CA SER A 22 33.58 -15.78 6.06
C SER A 22 32.62 -14.91 5.27
N LEU A 23 31.34 -15.28 5.24
CA LEU A 23 30.28 -14.31 5.02
C LEU A 23 30.41 -13.36 6.21
N SER A 24 31.33 -12.42 6.10
CA SER A 24 31.16 -11.14 6.76
C SER A 24 29.84 -10.65 6.20
N LEU A 25 28.78 -10.82 6.97
CA LEU A 25 27.61 -9.98 6.87
C LEU A 25 28.15 -8.57 7.12
N GLN A 26 28.64 -7.91 6.07
CA GLN A 26 29.00 -6.51 6.16
C GLN A 26 27.67 -5.84 6.47
N ALA A 27 27.51 -5.39 7.72
CA ALA A 27 26.43 -4.49 8.07
C ALA A 27 26.57 -3.34 7.08
N GLN A 28 25.63 -3.22 6.15
CA GLN A 28 25.62 -2.07 5.27
C GLN A 28 25.35 -0.88 6.15
N ASP A 29 26.25 0.10 6.14
CA ASP A 29 26.10 1.29 6.96
C ASP A 29 24.70 1.88 6.75
N SER A 30 23.96 1.99 7.85
CA SER A 30 22.63 2.57 7.87
C SER A 30 22.68 3.94 8.53
N PHE A 31 21.91 4.87 7.99
CA PHE A 31 21.89 6.27 8.38
C PHE A 31 20.47 6.67 8.75
N ASP A 32 20.37 7.50 9.78
CA ASP A 32 19.15 8.19 10.14
C ASP A 32 19.19 9.58 9.50
N VAL A 33 18.13 9.93 8.76
CA VAL A 33 18.05 11.21 8.03
C VAL A 33 16.88 12.02 8.54
N GLN A 34 17.16 13.27 8.91
CA GLN A 34 16.14 14.24 9.29
C GLN A 34 15.78 15.12 8.11
N VAL A 35 14.50 15.13 7.78
CA VAL A 35 13.88 16.06 6.84
C VAL A 35 13.15 17.12 7.64
N HIS A 36 13.55 18.37 7.48
CA HIS A 36 12.84 19.51 8.03
C HIS A 36 11.78 19.98 7.04
N ILE A 37 10.54 20.01 7.52
CA ILE A 37 9.38 20.57 6.85
C ILE A 37 9.16 21.97 7.45
N PRO A 38 9.48 23.05 6.73
CA PRO A 38 9.29 24.39 7.25
C PRO A 38 7.80 24.66 7.48
N LEU A 39 7.43 24.97 8.73
CA LEU A 39 6.06 25.29 9.14
C LEU A 39 5.83 26.81 9.05
N PRO A 40 4.94 27.31 8.17
CA PRO A 40 4.61 28.74 8.11
C PRO A 40 3.84 29.20 9.35
N ASP A 41 3.86 30.52 9.62
CA ASP A 41 3.08 31.12 10.71
C ASP A 41 1.60 30.70 10.68
N GLY A 42 1.10 30.27 11.83
CA GLY A 42 -0.27 29.82 12.02
C GLY A 42 -0.57 28.39 11.55
N ILE A 43 0.46 27.61 11.20
CA ILE A 43 0.36 26.17 10.93
C ILE A 43 1.20 25.41 11.97
N ASP A 44 0.54 24.56 12.76
CA ASP A 44 1.20 23.61 13.66
C ASP A 44 1.38 22.23 13.00
N ALA A 45 2.33 21.44 13.48
CA ALA A 45 2.58 20.05 13.07
C ALA A 45 1.32 19.17 13.16
N SER A 46 0.41 19.41 14.11
CA SER A 46 -0.87 18.70 14.19
C SER A 46 -1.81 18.96 13.00
N GLN A 47 -1.59 20.07 12.29
CA GLN A 47 -2.36 20.48 11.11
C GLN A 47 -1.64 20.09 9.83
N VAL A 48 -0.69 19.17 9.89
CA VAL A 48 0.17 18.72 8.79
C VAL A 48 0.20 17.19 8.81
N SER A 49 -0.61 16.53 7.98
CA SER A 49 -0.55 15.07 7.81
C SER A 49 0.66 14.71 6.95
N THR A 50 1.81 14.40 7.54
CA THR A 50 3.06 14.17 6.77
C THR A 50 3.77 12.89 7.17
N GLY A 51 3.11 11.75 6.99
CA GLY A 51 3.90 10.56 6.68
C GLY A 51 4.70 10.86 5.42
N LEU A 52 6.02 10.68 5.45
CA LEU A 52 6.82 10.69 4.23
C LEU A 52 7.20 9.25 3.90
N GLU A 53 7.18 8.91 2.60
CA GLU A 53 7.68 7.63 2.11
C GLU A 53 8.89 7.88 1.19
N ALA A 54 9.93 7.06 1.36
CA ALA A 54 11.20 7.15 0.63
C ALA A 54 11.50 5.83 -0.10
N TRP A 55 11.59 5.87 -1.43
CA TRP A 55 12.01 4.74 -2.27
C TRP A 55 13.48 4.87 -2.64
N TYR A 56 14.28 3.81 -2.45
CA TYR A 56 15.65 3.77 -2.95
C TYR A 56 15.65 3.66 -4.49
N ILE A 57 16.13 4.68 -5.18
CA ILE A 57 16.05 4.75 -6.66
C ILE A 57 17.37 4.46 -7.37
N ALA A 58 18.53 4.78 -6.77
CA ALA A 58 19.84 4.58 -7.38
C ALA A 58 20.99 4.68 -6.36
N ALA A 59 22.13 4.04 -6.64
CA ALA A 59 23.36 4.25 -5.85
C ALA A 59 24.06 5.57 -6.22
N GLU A 60 24.05 5.91 -7.50
CA GLU A 60 24.65 7.12 -8.07
C GLU A 60 23.59 8.16 -8.42
N GLU A 61 24.00 9.38 -8.70
CA GLU A 61 23.07 10.45 -9.07
C GLU A 61 22.29 10.10 -10.34
N PRO A 62 20.95 10.12 -10.29
CA PRO A 62 20.15 9.80 -11.46
C PRO A 62 20.24 10.92 -12.52
N THR A 63 20.23 10.53 -13.78
CA THR A 63 20.19 11.47 -14.91
C THR A 63 18.92 12.32 -14.85
N SER A 64 19.03 13.62 -15.12
CA SER A 64 17.90 14.56 -15.08
C SER A 64 17.22 14.63 -13.70
N SER A 65 18.02 14.62 -12.63
CA SER A 65 17.58 14.63 -11.23
C SER A 65 16.54 15.74 -10.92
N GLU A 66 16.62 16.89 -11.60
CA GLU A 66 15.67 18.00 -11.46
C GLU A 66 14.22 17.65 -11.86
N GLN A 67 14.02 16.81 -12.89
CA GLN A 67 12.69 16.47 -13.42
C GLN A 67 12.20 15.08 -12.97
N LEU A 68 13.12 14.27 -12.42
CA LEU A 68 12.81 12.90 -12.04
C LEU A 68 11.78 12.84 -10.92
N ALA A 69 11.84 13.75 -9.93
CA ALA A 69 10.85 13.78 -8.85
C ALA A 69 9.42 13.98 -9.40
N ASP A 70 9.21 14.92 -10.32
CA ASP A 70 7.91 15.16 -10.95
C ASP A 70 7.45 13.97 -11.80
N THR A 71 8.38 13.31 -12.49
CA THR A 71 8.09 12.11 -13.28
C THR A 71 7.65 10.94 -12.40
N LEU A 72 8.34 10.74 -11.27
CA LEU A 72 8.00 9.72 -10.29
C LEU A 72 6.71 10.06 -9.52
N TYR A 73 6.40 11.34 -9.37
CA TYR A 73 5.15 11.81 -8.77
C TYR A 73 3.91 11.34 -9.53
N GLN A 74 4.00 11.22 -10.86
CA GLN A 74 2.91 10.70 -11.70
C GLN A 74 2.69 9.18 -11.59
N LYS A 75 3.55 8.46 -10.85
CA LYS A 75 3.44 6.99 -10.69
C LYS A 75 2.65 6.62 -9.45
N SER A 76 1.83 5.59 -9.59
CA SER A 76 1.15 5.02 -8.45
C SER A 76 2.10 4.41 -7.43
N ARG A 77 1.65 4.31 -6.17
CA ARG A 77 2.41 3.59 -5.11
C ARG A 77 2.81 2.19 -5.57
N SER A 78 1.87 1.45 -6.16
CA SER A 78 2.12 0.09 -6.65
C SER A 78 3.18 0.05 -7.75
N GLU A 79 3.15 1.00 -8.70
CA GLU A 79 4.17 1.10 -9.75
C GLU A 79 5.55 1.45 -9.18
N LEU A 80 5.63 2.36 -8.20
CA LEU A 80 6.89 2.67 -7.52
C LEU A 80 7.43 1.44 -6.78
N ASN A 81 6.56 0.71 -6.07
CA ASN A 81 6.95 -0.51 -5.36
C ASN A 81 7.45 -1.60 -6.32
N GLN A 82 6.83 -1.72 -7.49
CA GLN A 82 7.28 -2.67 -8.52
C GLN A 82 8.66 -2.31 -9.08
N LEU A 83 8.97 -1.02 -9.21
CA LEU A 83 10.23 -0.54 -9.78
C LEU A 83 11.37 -0.52 -8.76
N TYR A 84 11.08 -0.13 -7.51
CA TYR A 84 12.09 0.24 -6.52
C TYR A 84 11.99 -0.55 -5.20
N GLY A 85 10.99 -1.42 -5.06
CA GLY A 85 10.72 -2.12 -3.81
C GLY A 85 9.90 -1.28 -2.82
N GLU A 86 9.70 -1.82 -1.61
CA GLU A 86 8.91 -1.14 -0.59
C GLU A 86 9.59 0.13 -0.08
N PRO A 87 8.82 1.22 0.15
CA PRO A 87 9.38 2.44 0.70
C PRO A 87 9.72 2.28 2.19
N LEU A 88 10.65 3.11 2.65
CA LEU A 88 10.82 3.41 4.06
C LEU A 88 9.85 4.53 4.44
N SER A 89 9.14 4.37 5.55
CA SER A 89 8.28 5.42 6.11
C SER A 89 9.06 6.27 7.12
N SER A 90 8.80 7.57 7.15
CA SER A 90 9.29 8.43 8.23
C SER A 90 8.56 8.13 9.53
N GLN A 91 9.19 8.49 10.64
CA GLN A 91 8.50 8.70 11.91
C GLN A 91 7.51 9.87 11.80
N ASP A 92 6.61 9.95 12.78
CA ASP A 92 5.67 11.06 12.91
C ASP A 92 6.40 12.40 13.02
N LEU A 93 5.77 13.45 12.49
CA LEU A 93 6.31 14.80 12.49
C LEU A 93 6.41 15.34 13.93
N THR A 94 7.57 15.88 14.30
CA THR A 94 7.70 16.60 15.57
C THR A 94 7.02 17.96 15.51
N SER A 95 6.79 18.59 16.67
CA SER A 95 6.31 19.98 16.75
C SER A 95 7.22 21.01 16.07
N GLU A 96 8.47 20.63 15.79
CA GLU A 96 9.46 21.45 15.08
C GLU A 96 9.52 21.14 13.57
N GLY A 97 8.54 20.39 13.05
CA GLY A 97 8.49 20.02 11.64
C GLY A 97 9.58 19.03 11.23
N GLN A 98 10.09 18.19 12.14
CA GLN A 98 11.10 17.18 11.80
C GLN A 98 10.45 15.83 11.50
N ALA A 99 10.68 15.30 10.31
CA ALA A 99 10.37 13.91 9.94
C ALA A 99 11.68 13.13 9.85
N THR A 100 11.77 12.02 10.59
CA THR A 100 13.00 11.20 10.64
C THR A 100 12.80 9.89 9.90
N PHE A 101 13.66 9.61 8.93
CA PHE A 101 13.82 8.28 8.35
C PHE A 101 14.94 7.54 9.07
N GLN A 102 14.74 6.26 9.32
CA GLN A 102 15.76 5.39 9.93
C GLN A 102 16.13 4.26 8.99
N GLY A 103 17.38 3.78 9.10
CA GLY A 103 17.80 2.60 8.36
C GLY A 103 18.11 2.84 6.88
N LEU A 104 18.35 4.08 6.45
CA LEU A 104 18.67 4.39 5.06
C LEU A 104 20.09 3.97 4.73
N THR A 105 20.32 3.32 3.60
CA THR A 105 21.68 3.06 3.08
C THR A 105 22.13 4.19 2.15
N LYS A 106 23.44 4.26 1.84
CA LYS A 106 23.96 5.26 0.90
C LYS A 106 23.32 5.13 -0.48
N GLY A 107 22.91 6.26 -1.05
CA GLY A 107 22.32 6.34 -2.38
C GLY A 107 21.31 7.47 -2.49
N TRP A 108 20.48 7.40 -3.52
CA TRP A 108 19.45 8.37 -3.84
C TRP A 108 18.07 7.79 -3.56
N TYR A 109 17.22 8.61 -2.96
CA TYR A 109 15.86 8.28 -2.62
C TYR A 109 14.90 9.26 -3.28
N TYR A 110 13.78 8.75 -3.78
CA TYR A 110 12.62 9.55 -4.11
C TYR A 110 11.72 9.64 -2.89
N VAL A 111 11.43 10.86 -2.44
CA VAL A 111 10.62 11.14 -1.25
C VAL A 111 9.34 11.85 -1.67
N ARG A 112 8.20 11.34 -1.20
CA ARG A 112 6.90 12.04 -1.31
C ARG A 112 6.11 11.94 -0.02
N GLN A 113 5.21 12.90 0.17
CA GLN A 113 4.20 12.85 1.21
C GLN A 113 3.25 11.68 0.99
N VAL A 114 2.66 11.18 2.07
CA VAL A 114 1.52 10.28 2.09
C VAL A 114 0.54 10.71 3.17
N GLY A 115 -0.73 10.36 3.00
CA GLY A 115 -1.81 10.77 3.89
C GLY A 115 -2.62 11.91 3.29
N THR A 116 -3.27 12.68 4.17
CA THR A 116 -4.28 13.68 3.80
C THR A 116 -3.66 15.07 3.94
N PRO A 117 -3.16 15.70 2.86
CA PRO A 117 -2.58 17.03 2.95
C PRO A 117 -3.65 17.97 3.47
N THR A 118 -3.36 18.56 4.60
CA THR A 118 -4.27 19.42 5.35
C THR A 118 -4.07 20.86 4.89
N SER A 119 -3.15 21.59 5.53
CA SER A 119 -2.90 23.01 5.30
C SER A 119 -1.54 23.28 4.65
N LEU A 120 -0.71 22.24 4.54
CA LEU A 120 0.65 22.28 4.03
C LEU A 120 0.98 20.96 3.31
N GLU A 121 1.54 21.06 2.11
CA GLU A 121 1.98 19.93 1.30
C GLU A 121 3.49 20.00 1.08
N VAL A 122 4.16 18.85 1.20
CA VAL A 122 5.56 18.67 0.87
C VAL A 122 5.67 18.36 -0.62
N VAL A 123 6.34 19.23 -1.36
CA VAL A 123 6.66 18.99 -2.77
C VAL A 123 7.57 17.77 -2.86
N PRO A 124 7.28 16.76 -3.71
CA PRO A 124 8.13 15.58 -3.84
C PRO A 124 9.55 15.96 -4.26
N PHE A 125 10.56 15.24 -3.78
CA PHE A 125 11.95 15.58 -4.01
C PHE A 125 12.86 14.35 -4.04
N LEU A 126 14.08 14.55 -4.54
CA LEU A 126 15.15 13.57 -4.43
C LEU A 126 16.06 13.89 -3.24
N MET A 127 16.41 12.86 -2.50
CA MET A 127 17.26 12.93 -1.31
C MET A 127 18.50 12.07 -1.50
N LYS A 128 19.69 12.67 -1.37
CA LYS A 128 20.95 11.94 -1.37
C LYS A 128 21.36 11.58 0.06
N VAL A 129 21.75 10.33 0.27
CA VAL A 129 22.31 9.81 1.51
C VAL A 129 23.74 9.37 1.23
N ASP A 130 24.75 10.09 1.75
CA ASP A 130 26.17 9.77 1.51
C ASP A 130 26.99 9.52 2.80
N GLY A 131 26.33 9.62 3.96
CA GLY A 131 26.92 9.43 5.28
C GLY A 131 27.28 10.72 6.02
N SER A 132 27.07 11.89 5.39
CA SER A 132 27.14 13.19 6.06
C SER A 132 25.76 13.83 5.99
N VAL A 133 24.88 13.55 6.95
CA VAL A 133 23.52 14.10 6.87
C VAL A 133 23.54 15.58 7.25
N ALA A 134 23.60 16.44 6.23
CA ALA A 134 23.04 17.77 6.33
C ALA A 134 21.52 17.62 6.43
N ARG A 135 20.92 18.28 7.43
CA ARG A 135 19.47 18.47 7.54
C ARG A 135 18.89 18.77 6.15
N ILE A 136 17.96 17.94 5.69
CA ILE A 136 17.34 18.12 4.37
C ILE A 136 16.15 19.07 4.54
N GLU A 137 16.20 20.21 3.88
CA GLU A 137 15.12 21.20 3.89
C GLU A 137 14.12 20.86 2.77
N ALA A 138 12.93 20.41 3.14
CA ALA A 138 11.88 20.12 2.20
C ALA A 138 11.23 21.41 1.68
N LYS A 139 10.89 21.43 0.39
CA LYS A 139 10.06 22.49 -0.17
C LYS A 139 8.61 22.21 0.18
N VAL A 140 7.93 23.21 0.73
CA VAL A 140 6.51 23.13 1.03
C VAL A 140 5.72 24.10 0.18
N ARG A 141 4.46 23.77 -0.06
CA ARG A 141 3.48 24.68 -0.62
C ARG A 141 2.22 24.60 0.21
N ARG A 142 1.50 25.73 0.34
CA ARG A 142 0.11 25.64 0.82
C ARG A 142 -0.67 24.90 -0.28
N PRO A 143 -1.48 23.88 0.06
CA PRO A 143 -2.45 23.36 -0.89
C PRO A 143 -3.24 24.58 -1.37
N SER A 144 -3.26 24.82 -2.68
CA SER A 144 -4.10 25.90 -3.18
C SER A 144 -5.58 25.48 -3.01
N LYS A 145 -6.54 26.22 -3.57
CA LYS A 145 -7.93 25.70 -3.75
C LYS A 145 -7.98 24.53 -4.76
N GLU A 146 -6.97 23.68 -4.70
CA GLU A 146 -6.57 22.70 -5.68
C GLU A 146 -7.49 21.51 -5.61
N LYS A 147 -7.83 21.02 -6.80
CA LYS A 147 -8.74 19.90 -6.98
C LYS A 147 -7.90 18.67 -7.29
N GLY A 148 -8.30 17.53 -6.75
CA GLY A 148 -7.72 16.23 -7.04
C GLY A 148 -8.74 15.31 -7.68
N SER A 149 -8.26 14.18 -8.15
CA SER A 149 -9.10 13.12 -8.68
C SER A 149 -8.71 11.79 -8.06
N LYS A 150 -9.65 10.85 -7.97
CA LYS A 150 -9.40 9.51 -7.45
C LYS A 150 -9.95 8.45 -8.41
N PRO A 151 -9.13 7.47 -8.84
CA PRO A 151 -9.58 6.39 -9.69
C PRO A 151 -10.22 5.25 -8.89
N PHE A 152 -11.22 4.62 -9.49
CA PHE A 152 -11.96 3.49 -8.93
C PHE A 152 -12.15 2.40 -9.99
N LEU A 153 -12.37 1.16 -9.53
CA LEU A 153 -12.69 0.02 -10.38
C LEU A 153 -13.93 -0.71 -9.87
N LYS A 154 -15.00 -0.69 -10.68
CA LYS A 154 -16.20 -1.49 -10.46
C LYS A 154 -15.96 -2.92 -10.90
N VAL A 155 -16.16 -3.87 -9.99
CA VAL A 155 -16.04 -5.31 -10.25
C VAL A 155 -17.20 -6.11 -9.68
N SER A 156 -17.32 -7.37 -10.10
CA SER A 156 -18.16 -8.39 -9.48
C SER A 156 -17.48 -9.00 -8.25
N THR A 157 -18.22 -9.83 -7.50
CA THR A 157 -17.64 -10.64 -6.42
C THR A 157 -16.53 -11.59 -6.89
N SER A 158 -16.54 -12.02 -8.16
CA SER A 158 -15.49 -12.83 -8.81
C SER A 158 -14.41 -11.99 -9.50
N THR A 159 -14.36 -10.67 -9.25
CA THR A 159 -13.36 -9.70 -9.74
C THR A 159 -13.44 -9.28 -11.22
N ALA A 160 -14.37 -9.83 -11.99
CA ALA A 160 -14.61 -9.36 -13.36
C ALA A 160 -15.09 -7.88 -13.37
N PRO A 161 -14.58 -7.02 -14.27
CA PRO A 161 -14.97 -5.61 -14.35
C PRO A 161 -16.42 -5.44 -14.79
N LEU A 162 -17.10 -4.40 -14.28
CA LEU A 162 -18.53 -4.14 -14.57
C LEU A 162 -18.77 -2.73 -15.10
N SER A 163 -19.39 -2.65 -16.26
CA SER A 163 -19.81 -1.39 -16.91
C SER A 163 -21.22 -0.96 -16.49
N GLY A 164 -21.47 0.34 -16.48
CA GLY A 164 -22.79 0.93 -16.30
C GLY A 164 -23.29 1.03 -14.87
N ALA A 165 -22.42 0.86 -13.87
CA ALA A 165 -22.73 1.27 -12.50
C ALA A 165 -22.70 2.79 -12.42
N GLU A 166 -23.72 3.42 -11.87
CA GLU A 166 -23.79 4.86 -11.64
C GLU A 166 -23.68 5.16 -10.15
N PHE A 167 -22.82 6.12 -9.81
CA PHE A 167 -22.58 6.56 -8.44
C PHE A 167 -22.87 8.05 -8.30
N ALA A 168 -23.64 8.41 -7.28
CA ALA A 168 -23.69 9.76 -6.76
C ALA A 168 -22.49 10.00 -5.83
N VAL A 169 -21.84 11.16 -5.98
CA VAL A 169 -20.77 11.60 -5.09
C VAL A 169 -21.38 12.48 -4.01
N LEU A 170 -21.14 12.15 -2.75
CA LEU A 170 -21.67 12.85 -1.59
C LEU A 170 -20.55 13.49 -0.77
N GLU A 171 -20.85 14.61 -0.12
CA GLU A 171 -20.04 15.27 0.91
C GLU A 171 -20.84 15.40 2.21
N GLU A 172 -20.16 15.48 3.35
CA GLU A 172 -20.84 15.73 4.63
C GLU A 172 -20.94 17.24 4.88
N VAL A 173 -22.17 17.74 5.02
CA VAL A 173 -22.45 19.15 5.32
C VAL A 173 -23.34 19.21 6.55
N ASN A 174 -22.80 19.76 7.65
CA ASN A 174 -23.49 19.87 8.95
C ASN A 174 -23.96 18.51 9.51
N GLY A 175 -23.17 17.44 9.33
CA GLY A 175 -23.50 16.09 9.81
C GLY A 175 -24.46 15.30 8.92
N GLU A 176 -24.83 15.81 7.75
CA GLU A 176 -25.67 15.13 6.78
C GLU A 176 -24.93 14.91 5.46
N LEU A 177 -25.10 13.72 4.86
CA LEU A 177 -24.57 13.44 3.53
C LEU A 177 -25.44 14.09 2.45
N LYS A 178 -24.83 14.94 1.63
CA LYS A 178 -25.49 15.64 0.51
C LYS A 178 -24.75 15.39 -0.78
N GLU A 179 -25.47 15.34 -1.89
CA GLU A 179 -24.85 15.20 -3.21
C GLU A 179 -23.98 16.43 -3.52
N VAL A 180 -22.76 16.17 -3.97
CA VAL A 180 -21.84 17.19 -4.45
C VAL A 180 -22.46 17.84 -5.69
N ILE A 181 -22.47 19.17 -5.73
CA ILE A 181 -22.97 19.94 -6.87
C ILE A 181 -21.79 20.54 -7.62
N VAL A 182 -21.67 20.23 -8.91
CA VAL A 182 -20.68 20.82 -9.82
C VAL A 182 -21.43 21.57 -10.92
N ASP A 183 -21.16 22.86 -11.06
CA ASP A 183 -21.80 23.75 -12.03
C ASP A 183 -23.35 23.74 -11.97
N GLY A 184 -23.89 23.58 -10.76
CA GLY A 184 -25.34 23.56 -10.51
C GLY A 184 -26.02 22.21 -10.79
N ILE A 185 -25.27 21.15 -11.08
CA ILE A 185 -25.77 19.81 -11.37
C ILE A 185 -25.24 18.81 -10.34
N THR A 186 -26.04 17.81 -9.97
CA THR A 186 -25.61 16.72 -9.08
C THR A 186 -24.49 15.91 -9.74
N TYR A 187 -23.41 15.69 -9.01
CA TYR A 187 -22.19 15.11 -9.56
C TYR A 187 -22.24 13.58 -9.48
N HIS A 188 -22.50 12.95 -10.63
CA HIS A 188 -22.53 11.51 -10.78
C HIS A 188 -21.40 11.03 -11.70
N VAL A 189 -20.92 9.82 -11.44
CA VAL A 189 -19.92 9.14 -12.28
C VAL A 189 -20.44 7.75 -12.66
N THR A 190 -20.02 7.26 -13.83
CA THR A 190 -20.44 5.94 -14.33
C THR A 190 -19.23 5.08 -14.66
N SER A 191 -19.26 3.80 -14.29
CA SER A 191 -18.21 2.85 -14.66
C SER A 191 -18.23 2.56 -16.16
N GLY A 192 -17.06 2.69 -16.80
CA GLY A 192 -16.88 2.42 -18.22
C GLY A 192 -16.83 0.93 -18.55
N ALA A 193 -16.56 0.61 -19.83
CA ALA A 193 -16.53 -0.77 -20.33
C ALA A 193 -15.51 -1.68 -19.61
N ASN A 194 -14.39 -1.12 -19.16
CA ASN A 194 -13.37 -1.80 -18.38
C ASN A 194 -13.63 -1.75 -16.86
N GLY A 195 -14.80 -1.29 -16.43
CA GLY A 195 -15.19 -1.09 -15.04
C GLY A 195 -14.55 0.13 -14.37
N GLN A 196 -13.65 0.85 -15.04
CA GLN A 196 -12.96 1.99 -14.43
C GLN A 196 -13.81 3.25 -14.47
N PHE A 197 -13.64 4.09 -13.47
CA PHE A 197 -14.15 5.47 -13.44
C PHE A 197 -13.27 6.33 -12.52
N VAL A 198 -13.38 7.64 -12.67
CA VAL A 198 -12.62 8.62 -11.89
C VAL A 198 -13.59 9.61 -11.27
N VAL A 199 -13.40 9.91 -9.98
CA VAL A 199 -14.11 10.96 -9.28
C VAL A 199 -13.19 12.17 -9.18
N GLY A 200 -13.62 13.32 -9.67
CA GLY A 200 -12.83 14.54 -9.73
C GLY A 200 -12.76 15.15 -11.13
N PRO A 201 -12.14 16.34 -11.27
CA PRO A 201 -11.44 17.07 -10.22
C PRO A 201 -12.39 17.71 -9.20
N LEU A 202 -12.22 17.39 -7.91
CA LEU A 202 -12.95 17.98 -6.78
C LEU A 202 -11.96 18.52 -5.74
N PRO A 203 -12.33 19.54 -4.94
CA PRO A 203 -11.49 20.02 -3.84
C PRO A 203 -11.01 18.86 -2.97
N TYR A 204 -9.81 18.96 -2.41
CA TYR A 204 -9.35 17.97 -1.44
C TYR A 204 -10.31 17.88 -0.25
N GLY A 205 -10.51 16.67 0.25
CA GLY A 205 -11.48 16.41 1.31
C GLY A 205 -12.01 14.99 1.31
N THR A 206 -12.91 14.73 2.25
CA THR A 206 -13.59 13.44 2.45
C THR A 206 -14.94 13.44 1.74
N TYR A 207 -15.19 12.38 0.99
CA TYR A 207 -16.38 12.19 0.17
C TYR A 207 -16.89 10.76 0.31
N TYR A 208 -18.07 10.50 -0.26
CA TYR A 208 -18.71 9.20 -0.22
C TYR A 208 -19.29 8.85 -1.59
N LEU A 209 -19.15 7.60 -2.02
CA LEU A 209 -19.85 7.08 -3.19
C LEU A 209 -21.12 6.36 -2.73
N LYS A 210 -22.25 6.69 -3.35
CA LYS A 210 -23.51 5.95 -3.23
C LYS A 210 -23.88 5.40 -4.60
N GLU A 211 -23.98 4.08 -4.73
CA GLU A 211 -24.45 3.49 -5.98
C GLU A 211 -25.94 3.83 -6.15
N VAL A 212 -26.27 4.53 -7.23
CA VAL A 212 -27.65 4.92 -7.57
C VAL A 212 -28.23 4.07 -8.69
N LYS A 213 -27.37 3.39 -9.44
CA LYS A 213 -27.75 2.41 -10.47
C LYS A 213 -26.75 1.28 -10.52
N ALA A 214 -27.24 0.05 -10.33
CA ALA A 214 -26.41 -1.14 -10.47
C ALA A 214 -26.16 -1.47 -11.95
N PRO A 215 -25.04 -2.14 -12.28
CA PRO A 215 -24.86 -2.80 -13.56
C PRO A 215 -25.99 -3.80 -13.85
N ALA A 216 -26.28 -4.03 -15.13
CA ALA A 216 -27.27 -5.02 -15.55
C ALA A 216 -26.92 -6.42 -14.99
N GLY A 217 -27.90 -7.06 -14.35
CA GLY A 217 -27.73 -8.38 -13.72
C GLY A 217 -27.10 -8.36 -12.33
N TYR A 218 -26.93 -7.18 -11.71
CA TYR A 218 -26.38 -7.03 -10.37
C TYR A 218 -27.34 -6.33 -9.41
N ILE A 219 -27.18 -6.61 -8.12
CA ILE A 219 -27.95 -6.01 -7.04
C ILE A 219 -27.38 -4.62 -6.74
N LEU A 220 -28.26 -3.63 -6.56
CA LEU A 220 -27.91 -2.28 -6.12
C LEU A 220 -27.34 -2.29 -4.70
N ALA A 221 -26.12 -1.78 -4.54
CA ALA A 221 -25.51 -1.61 -3.24
C ALA A 221 -26.25 -0.52 -2.43
N GLN A 222 -26.54 -0.80 -1.17
CA GLN A 222 -27.20 0.15 -0.26
C GLN A 222 -26.20 0.98 0.55
N ASP A 223 -24.99 0.44 0.74
CA ASP A 223 -23.97 1.06 1.58
C ASP A 223 -23.25 2.20 0.83
N THR A 224 -22.89 3.24 1.57
CA THR A 224 -22.01 4.32 1.09
C THR A 224 -20.55 3.96 1.31
N ILE A 225 -19.68 4.30 0.36
CA ILE A 225 -18.25 4.00 0.40
C ILE A 225 -17.47 5.30 0.65
N PRO A 226 -16.87 5.50 1.83
CA PRO A 226 -16.06 6.68 2.11
C PRO A 226 -14.74 6.64 1.33
N PHE A 227 -14.29 7.81 0.89
CA PHE A 227 -12.96 7.99 0.29
C PHE A 227 -12.47 9.43 0.48
N GLU A 228 -11.17 9.61 0.42
CA GLU A 228 -10.56 10.94 0.45
C GLU A 228 -9.90 11.29 -0.88
N ILE A 229 -10.01 12.56 -1.27
CA ILE A 229 -9.25 13.18 -2.35
C ILE A 229 -8.15 14.04 -1.72
N THR A 230 -6.92 13.75 -2.11
CA THR A 230 -5.67 14.34 -1.65
C THR A 230 -4.80 14.69 -2.86
N SER A 231 -3.66 15.34 -2.63
CA SER A 231 -2.64 15.57 -3.68
C SER A 231 -2.31 14.29 -4.45
N ASP A 232 -2.18 13.17 -3.74
CA ASP A 232 -1.70 11.92 -4.31
C ASP A 232 -2.82 10.94 -4.69
N SER A 233 -4.09 11.34 -4.53
CA SER A 233 -5.21 10.46 -4.82
C SER A 233 -5.25 9.97 -6.27
N HIS A 234 -4.71 10.77 -7.20
CA HIS A 234 -4.59 10.41 -8.61
C HIS A 234 -3.59 9.26 -8.86
N VAL A 235 -2.68 9.02 -7.91
CA VAL A 235 -1.65 7.97 -7.91
C VAL A 235 -1.81 6.97 -6.76
N SER A 236 -2.93 7.03 -6.04
CA SER A 236 -3.27 6.03 -5.02
C SER A 236 -3.68 4.70 -5.67
N GLU A 237 -3.63 3.60 -4.90
CA GLU A 237 -4.13 2.31 -5.39
C GLU A 237 -5.61 2.41 -5.76
N ILE A 238 -5.96 1.82 -6.91
CA ILE A 238 -7.33 1.84 -7.41
C ILE A 238 -8.25 1.08 -6.45
N VAL A 239 -9.24 1.79 -5.90
CA VAL A 239 -10.22 1.21 -4.99
C VAL A 239 -11.22 0.35 -5.76
N LYS A 240 -11.32 -0.93 -5.39
CA LYS A 240 -12.22 -1.90 -6.04
C LYS A 240 -13.58 -1.93 -5.35
N ILE A 241 -14.65 -1.65 -6.09
CA ILE A 241 -16.04 -1.66 -5.61
C ILE A 241 -16.76 -2.89 -6.16
N LYS A 242 -17.12 -3.83 -5.28
CA LYS A 242 -17.74 -5.12 -5.63
C LYS A 242 -19.27 -5.05 -5.68
N ASN A 243 -19.92 -5.64 -6.69
CA ASN A 243 -21.37 -5.92 -6.66
C ASN A 243 -21.67 -7.42 -6.65
N LYS A 244 -22.76 -7.76 -5.97
CA LYS A 244 -23.33 -9.10 -5.95
C LYS A 244 -24.22 -9.31 -7.19
N PRO A 245 -24.07 -10.40 -7.93
CA PRO A 245 -24.97 -10.70 -9.05
C PRO A 245 -26.37 -10.99 -8.53
N VAL A 246 -27.39 -10.69 -9.34
CA VAL A 246 -28.76 -11.15 -9.10
C VAL A 246 -28.79 -12.66 -9.28
N THR A 247 -29.29 -13.39 -8.29
CA THR A 247 -29.50 -14.84 -8.41
C THR A 247 -30.78 -15.08 -9.23
N PRO A 248 -30.74 -15.82 -10.35
CA PRO A 248 -31.94 -16.20 -11.09
C PRO A 248 -32.90 -16.99 -10.19
N PRO A 249 -34.23 -16.80 -10.31
CA PRO A 249 -35.21 -17.60 -9.58
C PRO A 249 -35.00 -19.09 -9.89
N GLY A 250 -34.85 -19.93 -8.85
CA GLY A 250 -34.71 -21.38 -8.99
C GLY A 250 -33.28 -21.92 -9.04
N ILE A 251 -32.24 -21.08 -8.93
CA ILE A 251 -30.87 -21.55 -8.68
C ILE A 251 -30.57 -21.44 -7.19
N GLU A 252 -30.65 -22.57 -6.47
CA GLU A 252 -30.01 -22.68 -5.16
C GLU A 252 -28.49 -22.64 -5.39
N ILE A 253 -27.84 -21.59 -4.86
CA ILE A 253 -26.38 -21.52 -4.89
C ILE A 253 -25.89 -22.68 -4.01
N PRO A 254 -25.14 -23.67 -4.52
CA PRO A 254 -24.63 -24.72 -3.67
C PRO A 254 -23.72 -24.09 -2.61
N TYR A 255 -23.94 -24.47 -1.35
CA TYR A 255 -23.02 -24.14 -0.25
C TYR A 255 -21.64 -24.74 -0.57
N THR A 256 -20.75 -23.99 -1.22
CA THR A 256 -19.35 -24.38 -1.40
C THR A 256 -18.57 -23.91 -0.17
N GLY A 257 -18.57 -24.78 0.83
CA GLY A 257 -18.07 -24.59 2.19
C GLY A 257 -18.64 -25.70 3.05
N ASN A 258 -18.50 -26.92 2.57
CA ASN A 258 -19.25 -28.08 3.01
C ASN A 258 -18.73 -28.59 4.37
N ALA A 259 -19.65 -28.68 5.34
CA ALA A 259 -19.48 -29.47 6.55
C ALA A 259 -19.01 -30.90 6.24
N VAL A 260 -19.33 -31.42 5.04
CA VAL A 260 -18.83 -32.69 4.52
C VAL A 260 -17.30 -32.70 4.33
N VAL A 261 -16.69 -31.64 3.79
CA VAL A 261 -15.22 -31.57 3.67
C VAL A 261 -14.57 -31.46 5.05
N ILE A 262 -15.14 -30.66 5.95
CA ILE A 262 -14.68 -30.59 7.35
C ILE A 262 -14.82 -31.95 8.05
N ALA A 263 -15.92 -32.67 7.83
CA ALA A 263 -16.18 -34.00 8.39
C ALA A 263 -15.21 -35.07 7.84
N VAL A 264 -14.90 -35.02 6.54
CA VAL A 264 -13.93 -35.94 5.91
C VAL A 264 -12.51 -35.67 6.43
N LEU A 265 -12.11 -34.40 6.54
CA LEU A 265 -10.80 -34.02 7.10
C LEU A 265 -10.67 -34.41 8.58
N SER A 266 -11.71 -34.18 9.38
CA SER A 266 -11.72 -34.57 10.80
C SER A 266 -11.73 -36.08 11.01
N LEU A 267 -12.48 -36.84 10.20
CA LEU A 267 -12.43 -38.31 10.22
C LEU A 267 -11.04 -38.85 9.84
N GLY A 268 -10.38 -38.23 8.84
CA GLY A 268 -9.01 -38.57 8.45
C GLY A 268 -8.01 -38.40 9.59
N ILE A 269 -8.09 -37.29 10.33
CA ILE A 269 -7.25 -37.03 11.52
C ILE A 269 -7.51 -38.07 12.61
N ILE A 270 -8.77 -38.42 12.87
CA ILE A 270 -9.14 -39.43 13.88
C ILE A 270 -8.55 -40.80 13.53
N LEU A 271 -8.72 -41.25 12.28
CA LEU A 271 -8.17 -42.52 11.81
C LEU A 271 -6.64 -42.55 11.85
N PHE A 272 -5.99 -41.44 11.50
CA PHE A 272 -4.53 -41.31 11.61
C PHE A 272 -4.05 -41.44 13.05
N LEU A 273 -4.70 -40.76 14.00
CA LEU A 273 -4.36 -40.83 15.43
C LEU A 273 -4.59 -42.24 16.02
N LEU A 274 -5.68 -42.90 15.61
CA LEU A 274 -5.95 -44.30 16.00
C LEU A 274 -4.88 -45.25 15.46
N GLY A 275 -4.52 -45.12 14.18
CA GLY A 275 -3.44 -45.89 13.57
C GLY A 275 -2.10 -45.65 14.25
N TYR A 276 -1.76 -44.39 14.53
CA TYR A 276 -0.55 -44.02 15.26
C TYR A 276 -0.51 -44.65 16.67
N ARG A 277 -1.63 -44.61 17.40
CA ARG A 277 -1.72 -45.28 18.71
C ARG A 277 -1.55 -46.79 18.63
N LEU A 278 -2.15 -47.46 17.65
CA LEU A 278 -2.02 -48.91 17.48
C LEU A 278 -0.56 -49.32 17.19
N VAL A 279 0.12 -48.58 16.31
CA VAL A 279 1.54 -48.82 15.97
C VAL A 279 2.47 -48.59 17.16
N THR A 280 2.16 -47.59 18.00
CA THR A 280 2.98 -47.27 19.18
C THR A 280 2.66 -48.15 20.38
N TYR A 281 1.45 -48.69 20.50
CA TYR A 281 1.03 -49.59 21.58
C TYR A 281 1.64 -51.00 21.45
N THR A 282 1.85 -51.47 20.23
CA THR A 282 2.45 -52.78 19.93
C THR A 282 3.97 -52.83 20.09
N LYS A 283 4.62 -51.69 20.36
CA LYS A 283 6.06 -51.57 20.64
C LYS A 283 6.42 -51.56 22.14
N ARG A 284 5.50 -51.98 23.02
CA ARG A 284 5.78 -52.24 24.44
C ARG A 284 5.64 -53.71 24.79
#